data_AF-A0A381PKC0-F1
#
_entry.id   AF-A0A381PKC0-F1
#
_cell.length_a   1.000
_cell.length_b   1.000
_cell.length_c   1.000
_cell.angle_alpha   90.00
_cell.angle_beta   90.00
_cell.angle_gamma   90.00
#
_symmetry.space_group_name_H-M   'P 1'
#
loop_
_entity.id
_entity.type
_entity.pdbx_description
1 polymer ?
#
loop_
_entity_poly.entity_id
_entity_poly.type
_entity_poly.pdbx_seq_one_letter_code
_entity_poly.pdbx_strand_id
1 'polypeptide(L)'
;MEALHQHGLCHLLAVAGIPGYAAPQLEPQPAYAGAGRLTVVDGRHLADGVWSPAEAAGWWLARCEELSGPHDEYGRWDPTGSLSWELRHTPPLDRWARELLPLAEARAAERGFPLVRIACWPGGAALACSGSHDIDHVRKWRLATLGSYLLGRGRPARIGRLQALREYLGGTEPWWRFDDIRELEQELGFDSTWFVIPRQRHRFDTPFTLQHRRDRQQVDALRAAGQEVGVHGSCAGLERTELAATERQEMESAMGVRQHWLRFTVGDSWPAQAAAGYCYDSSLGFTHGWGLRGGTAFPFAAWDHTTGNPLEMGELPLTVMDREGANDPQLPQKLLETVGGGHLNLLWHVAAFDDRDFPGYGEMYRRVIEAAQDAGAWFAPLAQVWEWWRRRARIELEPSKTGLTLNAPERLEGVVLRGPLKPPRGGSAIEGGVALPVVQGRLELEWS
;
A
#
# COMPACT_ATOMS: atom_id res chain seq x y z
N MET A 1 -7.43 18.22 -16.85
CA MET A 1 -8.78 17.67 -16.60
C MET A 1 -8.93 16.31 -17.24
N GLU A 2 -8.80 16.19 -18.57
CA GLU A 2 -8.93 14.90 -19.27
C GLU A 2 -8.01 13.79 -18.74
N ALA A 3 -6.72 14.08 -18.51
CA ALA A 3 -5.79 13.09 -17.96
C ALA A 3 -6.16 12.65 -16.51
N LEU A 4 -6.65 13.58 -15.68
CA LEU A 4 -7.15 13.26 -14.33
C LEU A 4 -8.43 12.43 -14.40
N HIS A 5 -9.35 12.79 -15.29
CA HIS A 5 -10.56 11.99 -15.56
C HIS A 5 -10.18 10.56 -15.93
N GLN A 6 -9.28 10.38 -16.91
CA GLN A 6 -8.87 9.06 -17.35
C GLN A 6 -8.20 8.26 -16.22
N HIS A 7 -7.33 8.91 -15.44
CA HIS A 7 -6.65 8.30 -14.31
C HIS A 7 -7.63 7.80 -13.24
N GLY A 8 -8.59 8.65 -12.84
CA GLY A 8 -9.62 8.26 -11.88
C GLY A 8 -10.59 7.22 -12.43
N LEU A 9 -11.01 7.34 -13.69
CA LEU A 9 -11.87 6.33 -14.33
C LEU A 9 -11.19 4.95 -14.35
N CYS A 10 -9.93 4.89 -14.79
CA CYS A 10 -9.17 3.64 -14.81
C CYS A 10 -9.09 2.99 -13.42
N HIS A 11 -8.83 3.80 -12.38
CA HIS A 11 -8.79 3.31 -11.00
C HIS A 11 -10.15 2.77 -10.54
N LEU A 12 -11.23 3.54 -10.72
CA LEU A 12 -12.57 3.12 -10.29
C LEU A 12 -13.03 1.83 -10.98
N LEU A 13 -12.76 1.70 -12.29
CA LEU A 13 -13.04 0.47 -13.04
C LEU A 13 -12.19 -0.71 -12.53
N ALA A 14 -10.90 -0.49 -12.27
CA ALA A 14 -10.00 -1.51 -11.75
C ALA A 14 -10.45 -2.01 -10.36
N VAL A 15 -10.84 -1.10 -9.46
CA VAL A 15 -11.38 -1.42 -8.12
C VAL A 15 -12.70 -2.17 -8.22
N ALA A 16 -13.60 -1.75 -9.10
CA ALA A 16 -14.88 -2.43 -9.30
C ALA A 16 -14.77 -3.78 -10.05
N GLY A 17 -13.62 -4.01 -10.69
CA GLY A 17 -13.39 -5.15 -11.58
C GLY A 17 -14.18 -5.08 -12.88
N ILE A 18 -14.55 -3.87 -13.33
CA ILE A 18 -15.34 -3.64 -14.54
C ILE A 18 -14.42 -3.65 -15.76
N PRO A 19 -14.63 -4.51 -16.76
CA PRO A 19 -13.85 -4.51 -17.99
C PRO A 19 -14.26 -3.38 -18.93
N GLY A 20 -13.37 -3.05 -19.88
CA GLY A 20 -13.56 -1.94 -20.82
C GLY A 20 -14.86 -2.00 -21.63
N TYR A 21 -15.36 -3.18 -22.00
CA TYR A 21 -16.61 -3.30 -22.75
C TYR A 21 -17.84 -2.83 -21.96
N ALA A 22 -17.78 -2.88 -20.63
CA ALA A 22 -18.85 -2.52 -19.72
C ALA A 22 -18.58 -1.19 -18.98
N ALA A 23 -17.53 -0.45 -19.35
CA ALA A 23 -17.23 0.85 -18.76
C ALA A 23 -18.41 1.83 -19.02
N PRO A 24 -19.04 2.38 -17.95
CA PRO A 24 -20.13 3.33 -18.10
C PRO A 24 -19.62 4.69 -18.60
N GLN A 25 -20.52 5.47 -19.20
CA GLN A 25 -20.25 6.88 -19.48
C GLN A 25 -20.46 7.68 -18.19
N LEU A 26 -19.42 8.38 -17.73
CA LEU A 26 -19.44 9.19 -16.51
C LEU A 26 -19.47 10.67 -16.89
N GLU A 27 -20.65 11.16 -17.25
CA GLU A 27 -20.86 12.57 -17.55
C GLU A 27 -20.60 13.45 -16.31
N PRO A 28 -20.00 14.64 -16.47
CA PRO A 28 -19.86 15.59 -15.37
C PRO A 28 -21.22 15.94 -14.75
N GLN A 29 -21.33 15.90 -13.41
CA GLN A 29 -22.54 16.34 -12.70
C GLN A 29 -22.27 17.51 -11.74
N PRO A 30 -23.22 18.45 -11.54
CA PRO A 30 -22.98 19.68 -10.78
C PRO A 30 -22.78 19.50 -9.26
N ALA A 31 -23.05 18.31 -8.72
CA ALA A 31 -22.90 18.05 -7.30
C ALA A 31 -22.83 16.55 -7.03
N TYR A 32 -21.64 16.04 -6.70
CA TYR A 32 -21.57 14.97 -5.72
C TYR A 32 -21.29 15.58 -4.35
N ALA A 33 -21.75 14.91 -3.29
CA ALA A 33 -21.50 15.34 -1.92
C ALA A 33 -19.98 15.50 -1.68
N GLY A 34 -19.51 16.73 -1.48
CA GLY A 34 -18.10 17.06 -1.29
C GLY A 34 -17.45 17.88 -2.42
N ALA A 35 -18.09 18.04 -3.58
CA ALA A 35 -17.53 18.78 -4.73
C ALA A 35 -17.11 20.23 -4.39
N GLY A 36 -17.89 20.93 -3.57
CA GLY A 36 -17.56 22.30 -3.13
C GLY A 36 -16.34 22.42 -2.20
N ARG A 37 -15.83 21.30 -1.67
CA ARG A 37 -14.57 21.26 -0.88
C ARG A 37 -13.37 20.82 -1.72
N LEU A 38 -13.60 20.45 -2.98
CA LEU A 38 -12.57 20.09 -3.95
C LEU A 38 -12.15 21.30 -4.81
N THR A 39 -12.69 22.48 -4.48
CA THR A 39 -12.45 23.82 -5.05
C THR A 39 -11.64 24.69 -4.08
N VAL A 40 -10.61 25.40 -4.54
CA VAL A 40 -9.85 26.44 -3.79
C VAL A 40 -9.22 27.42 -4.78
N VAL A 41 -9.35 28.73 -4.64
CA VAL A 41 -8.66 29.68 -5.55
C VAL A 41 -7.78 30.67 -4.77
N ASP A 42 -6.68 31.11 -5.41
CA ASP A 42 -5.48 31.83 -4.92
C ASP A 42 -4.49 31.01 -4.08
N GLY A 43 -4.39 29.75 -4.47
CA GLY A 43 -3.55 28.65 -3.95
C GLY A 43 -3.88 27.32 -4.64
N ARG A 44 -5.04 27.29 -5.33
CA ARG A 44 -5.50 26.48 -6.47
C ARG A 44 -5.85 25.00 -6.24
N HIS A 45 -7.15 24.77 -6.03
CA HIS A 45 -7.97 23.67 -6.51
C HIS A 45 -9.09 24.18 -7.45
N LEU A 46 -9.28 23.47 -8.57
CA LEU A 46 -10.03 23.89 -9.75
C LEU A 46 -11.42 24.49 -9.44
N ALA A 47 -11.71 25.56 -10.18
CA ALA A 47 -12.85 26.49 -10.13
C ALA A 47 -14.23 25.89 -9.82
N ASP A 48 -15.11 26.72 -9.28
CA ASP A 48 -16.57 26.48 -9.21
C ASP A 48 -17.04 25.70 -10.45
N GLY A 49 -17.39 24.42 -10.26
CA GLY A 49 -17.42 23.50 -11.41
C GLY A 49 -18.21 22.20 -11.18
N VAL A 50 -18.70 21.68 -12.31
CA VAL A 50 -19.36 20.38 -12.48
C VAL A 50 -18.26 19.33 -12.59
N TRP A 51 -18.27 18.31 -11.73
CA TRP A 51 -17.24 17.26 -11.71
C TRP A 51 -17.88 15.88 -11.91
N SER A 52 -17.27 15.05 -12.74
CA SER A 52 -17.57 13.62 -12.78
C SER A 52 -16.90 12.89 -11.59
N PRO A 53 -17.44 11.74 -11.14
CA PRO A 53 -16.76 10.88 -10.16
C PRO A 53 -15.34 10.49 -10.58
N ALA A 54 -15.09 10.35 -11.89
CA ALA A 54 -13.78 10.05 -12.45
C ALA A 54 -12.78 11.21 -12.27
N GLU A 55 -13.17 12.45 -12.53
CA GLU A 55 -12.28 13.60 -12.29
C GLU A 55 -11.98 13.79 -10.81
N ALA A 56 -12.99 13.58 -9.96
CA ALA A 56 -12.84 13.60 -8.51
C ALA A 56 -11.84 12.53 -8.04
N ALA A 57 -11.98 11.30 -8.53
CA ALA A 57 -11.04 10.22 -8.24
C ALA A 57 -9.62 10.58 -8.73
N GLY A 58 -9.48 11.14 -9.93
CA GLY A 58 -8.20 11.60 -10.44
C GLY A 58 -7.52 12.62 -9.53
N TRP A 59 -8.27 13.59 -9.00
CA TRP A 59 -7.77 14.58 -8.04
C TRP A 59 -7.29 13.93 -6.74
N TRP A 60 -8.00 12.92 -6.24
CA TRP A 60 -7.64 12.18 -5.02
C TRP A 60 -6.35 11.38 -5.20
N LEU A 61 -6.23 10.67 -6.32
CA LEU A 61 -5.07 9.83 -6.63
C LEU A 61 -3.84 10.66 -6.96
N ALA A 62 -4.03 11.77 -7.67
CA ALA A 62 -2.98 12.76 -7.91
C ALA A 62 -2.62 13.56 -6.65
N ARG A 63 -3.23 13.30 -5.49
CA ARG A 63 -2.96 13.99 -4.22
C ARG A 63 -2.96 15.51 -4.37
N CYS A 64 -3.86 16.05 -5.20
CA CYS A 64 -3.84 17.47 -5.49
C CYS A 64 -3.89 18.30 -4.21
N GLU A 65 -4.65 17.86 -3.19
CA GLU A 65 -4.76 18.50 -1.85
C GLU A 65 -3.42 18.88 -1.22
N GLU A 66 -2.39 18.08 -1.48
CA GLU A 66 -1.11 18.20 -0.80
C GLU A 66 -0.21 19.28 -1.43
N LEU A 67 -0.49 19.69 -2.67
CA LEU A 67 0.31 20.66 -3.41
C LEU A 67 0.33 22.06 -2.79
N SER A 68 -0.70 22.41 -2.02
CA SER A 68 -0.84 23.72 -1.37
C SER A 68 -0.97 23.64 0.14
N GLY A 69 -0.84 22.43 0.72
CA GLY A 69 -1.06 22.20 2.13
C GLY A 69 0.14 22.56 3.02
N PRO A 70 -0.12 22.84 4.31
CA PRO A 70 0.95 23.09 5.27
C PRO A 70 1.84 21.86 5.44
N HIS A 71 3.08 22.10 5.85
CA HIS A 71 4.02 21.06 6.23
C HIS A 71 4.46 21.27 7.68
N ASP A 72 4.73 20.17 8.38
CA ASP A 72 5.24 20.21 9.75
C ASP A 72 6.74 20.59 9.82
N GLU A 73 7.30 20.63 11.03
CA GLU A 73 8.71 20.97 11.26
C GLU A 73 9.71 20.02 10.59
N TYR A 74 9.25 18.82 10.21
CA TYR A 74 10.03 17.82 9.52
C TYR A 74 9.80 17.86 8.01
N GLY A 75 9.00 18.80 7.49
CA GLY A 75 8.70 18.92 6.06
C GLY A 75 7.78 17.79 5.56
N ARG A 76 6.92 17.25 6.42
CA ARG A 76 5.86 16.29 6.04
C ARG A 76 4.57 17.08 5.87
N TRP A 77 3.78 16.75 4.85
CA TRP A 77 2.46 17.37 4.69
C TRP A 77 1.61 17.14 5.95
N ASP A 78 1.05 18.21 6.50
CA ASP A 78 0.17 18.16 7.67
C ASP A 78 -1.27 17.91 7.21
N PRO A 79 -1.85 16.75 7.57
CA PRO A 79 -3.20 16.40 7.15
C PRO A 79 -4.29 17.17 7.91
N THR A 80 -3.96 17.93 8.95
CA THR A 80 -4.96 18.56 9.82
C THR A 80 -5.89 19.49 9.05
N GLY A 81 -7.20 19.22 9.12
CA GLY A 81 -8.23 20.01 8.43
C GLY A 81 -8.44 19.65 6.95
N SER A 82 -7.68 18.70 6.40
CA SER A 82 -7.84 18.18 5.04
C SER A 82 -9.04 17.24 4.90
N LEU A 83 -9.55 17.09 3.67
CA LEU A 83 -10.51 16.07 3.29
C LEU A 83 -9.94 14.67 3.48
N SER A 84 -8.67 14.47 3.12
CA SER A 84 -7.96 13.20 3.36
C SER A 84 -8.02 12.79 4.83
N TRP A 85 -7.81 13.73 5.75
CA TRP A 85 -7.93 13.47 7.18
C TRP A 85 -9.36 13.19 7.60
N GLU A 86 -10.32 14.02 7.20
CA GLU A 86 -11.72 13.85 7.58
C GLU A 86 -12.30 12.50 7.14
N LEU A 87 -11.98 12.06 5.93
CA LEU A 87 -12.52 10.86 5.30
C LEU A 87 -11.59 9.63 5.42
N ARG A 88 -10.54 9.71 6.24
CA ARG A 88 -9.50 8.67 6.36
C ARG A 88 -10.00 7.26 6.68
N HIS A 89 -11.18 7.13 7.30
CA HIS A 89 -11.79 5.83 7.65
C HIS A 89 -12.93 5.42 6.70
N THR A 90 -13.27 6.29 5.75
CA THR A 90 -14.37 6.10 4.79
C THR A 90 -13.87 6.47 3.38
N PRO A 91 -13.02 5.63 2.76
CA PRO A 91 -12.36 5.95 1.50
C PRO A 91 -13.40 6.23 0.40
N PRO A 92 -13.49 7.47 -0.12
CA PRO A 92 -14.55 7.85 -1.05
C PRO A 92 -14.47 7.08 -2.38
N LEU A 93 -13.26 6.77 -2.87
CA LEU A 93 -13.07 6.12 -4.16
C LEU A 93 -13.59 4.68 -4.15
N ASP A 94 -13.42 3.97 -3.04
CA ASP A 94 -13.86 2.58 -2.90
C ASP A 94 -15.40 2.50 -2.81
N ARG A 95 -16.04 3.55 -2.26
CA ARG A 95 -17.50 3.71 -2.34
C ARG A 95 -17.94 3.98 -3.77
N TRP A 96 -17.34 4.97 -4.43
CA TRP A 96 -17.68 5.35 -5.81
C TRP A 96 -17.50 4.19 -6.80
N ALA A 97 -16.45 3.38 -6.66
CA ALA A 97 -16.24 2.19 -7.48
C ALA A 97 -17.40 1.20 -7.36
N ARG A 98 -17.97 1.00 -6.16
CA ARG A 98 -19.15 0.16 -5.96
C ARG A 98 -20.40 0.75 -6.59
N GLU A 99 -20.56 2.06 -6.53
CA GLU A 99 -21.67 2.79 -7.15
C GLU A 99 -21.65 2.68 -8.70
N LEU A 100 -20.51 2.33 -9.31
CA LEU A 100 -20.41 2.07 -10.75
C LEU A 100 -21.01 0.74 -11.19
N LEU A 101 -21.18 -0.23 -10.28
CA LEU A 101 -21.60 -1.59 -10.67
C LEU A 101 -22.96 -1.63 -11.39
N PRO A 102 -24.04 -0.99 -10.88
CA PRO A 102 -25.32 -1.00 -11.59
C PRO A 102 -25.25 -0.31 -12.95
N LEU A 103 -24.41 0.73 -13.08
CA LEU A 103 -24.21 1.45 -14.34
C LEU A 103 -23.48 0.57 -15.36
N ALA A 104 -22.49 -0.20 -14.91
CA ALA A 104 -21.76 -1.15 -15.76
C ALA A 104 -22.64 -2.32 -16.20
N GLU A 105 -23.52 -2.82 -15.32
CA GLU A 105 -24.51 -3.84 -15.66
C GLU A 105 -25.48 -3.34 -16.75
N ALA A 106 -26.03 -2.14 -16.58
CA ALA A 106 -26.88 -1.51 -17.59
C ALA A 106 -26.13 -1.34 -18.92
N ARG A 107 -24.88 -0.89 -18.86
CA ARG A 107 -24.04 -0.69 -20.05
C ARG A 107 -23.72 -1.99 -20.78
N ALA A 108 -23.43 -3.06 -20.05
CA ALA A 108 -23.22 -4.38 -20.63
C ALA A 108 -24.50 -4.87 -21.33
N ALA A 109 -25.65 -4.70 -20.67
CA ALA A 109 -26.96 -5.10 -21.20
C ALA A 109 -27.33 -4.33 -22.47
N GLU A 110 -27.08 -3.02 -22.53
CA GLU A 110 -27.25 -2.20 -23.75
C GLU A 110 -26.44 -2.73 -24.94
N ARG A 111 -25.26 -3.29 -24.67
CA ARG A 111 -24.39 -3.91 -25.68
C ARG A 111 -24.76 -5.36 -25.98
N GLY A 112 -25.77 -5.91 -25.31
CA GLY A 112 -26.26 -7.27 -25.50
C GLY A 112 -25.42 -8.35 -24.82
N PHE A 113 -24.66 -8.01 -23.79
CA PHE A 113 -23.78 -8.95 -23.07
C PHE A 113 -23.99 -8.89 -21.55
N PRO A 114 -23.77 -9.99 -20.83
CA PRO A 114 -23.73 -9.95 -19.37
C PRO A 114 -22.46 -9.24 -18.88
N LEU A 115 -22.51 -8.69 -17.66
CA LEU A 115 -21.31 -8.19 -16.99
C LEU A 115 -20.49 -9.37 -16.45
N VAL A 116 -19.21 -9.44 -16.86
CA VAL A 116 -18.20 -10.31 -16.25
C VAL A 116 -17.17 -9.42 -15.58
N ARG A 117 -16.96 -9.62 -14.29
CA ARG A 117 -15.98 -8.86 -13.50
C ARG A 117 -14.74 -9.67 -13.22
N ILE A 118 -13.61 -8.99 -13.10
CA ILE A 118 -12.34 -9.60 -12.68
C ILE A 118 -12.20 -9.38 -11.17
N ALA A 119 -12.08 -10.45 -10.38
CA ALA A 119 -11.85 -10.35 -8.95
C ALA A 119 -10.59 -9.53 -8.64
N CYS A 120 -10.60 -8.74 -7.56
CA CYS A 120 -9.49 -7.85 -7.22
C CYS A 120 -8.20 -8.60 -6.89
N TRP A 121 -8.32 -9.78 -6.27
CA TRP A 121 -7.20 -10.53 -5.72
C TRP A 121 -7.16 -11.97 -6.23
N PRO A 122 -5.96 -12.62 -6.23
CA PRO A 122 -5.80 -14.00 -6.67
C PRO A 122 -6.72 -14.96 -5.93
N GLY A 123 -7.19 -16.00 -6.62
CA GLY A 123 -8.08 -17.02 -6.06
C GLY A 123 -9.46 -16.46 -5.64
N GLY A 124 -9.76 -15.20 -5.93
CA GLY A 124 -10.98 -14.55 -5.47
C GLY A 124 -10.97 -14.19 -3.99
N ALA A 125 -9.78 -14.05 -3.38
CA ALA A 125 -9.61 -13.61 -2.00
C ALA A 125 -10.38 -12.30 -1.73
N ALA A 126 -10.86 -12.16 -0.49
CA ALA A 126 -11.75 -11.05 -0.13
C ALA A 126 -11.01 -9.72 -0.08
N LEU A 127 -9.75 -9.75 0.39
CA LEU A 127 -8.84 -8.62 0.51
C LEU A 127 -7.40 -9.09 0.27
N ALA A 128 -6.47 -8.15 0.12
CA ALA A 128 -5.03 -8.43 0.22
C ALA A 128 -4.50 -7.93 1.56
N CYS A 129 -3.46 -8.57 2.10
CA CYS A 129 -2.77 -8.12 3.30
C CYS A 129 -1.25 -8.21 3.12
N SER A 130 -0.54 -7.16 3.53
CA SER A 130 0.93 -7.14 3.56
C SER A 130 1.40 -6.62 4.91
N GLY A 131 2.30 -7.37 5.52
CA GLY A 131 3.17 -6.84 6.56
C GLY A 131 4.39 -6.15 5.94
N SER A 132 4.86 -5.10 6.60
CA SER A 132 6.10 -4.44 6.23
C SER A 132 6.82 -3.87 7.45
N HIS A 133 8.15 -3.84 7.38
CA HIS A 133 9.00 -3.50 8.51
C HIS A 133 10.07 -2.48 8.13
N ASP A 134 10.01 -1.31 8.74
CA ASP A 134 11.06 -0.31 8.62
C ASP A 134 12.15 -0.61 9.66
N ILE A 135 13.37 -0.83 9.18
CA ILE A 135 14.52 -1.18 10.04
C ILE A 135 15.19 0.11 10.52
N ASP A 136 14.57 0.72 11.52
CA ASP A 136 15.07 1.92 12.16
C ASP A 136 16.00 1.58 13.34
N HIS A 137 15.53 1.78 14.57
CA HIS A 137 16.34 1.64 15.76
C HIS A 137 16.28 0.20 16.29
N VAL A 138 17.18 -0.67 15.80
CA VAL A 138 17.30 -2.06 16.31
C VAL A 138 18.39 -2.23 17.38
N ARG A 139 19.08 -1.14 17.73
CA ARG A 139 20.09 -1.11 18.80
C ARG A 139 19.58 -0.31 19.98
N LYS A 140 19.24 -0.98 21.08
CA LYS A 140 18.71 -0.33 22.29
C LYS A 140 19.82 0.32 23.08
N TRP A 141 20.94 -0.38 23.23
CA TRP A 141 21.94 0.01 24.19
C TRP A 141 23.01 0.90 23.56
N ARG A 142 23.04 2.14 24.06
CA ARG A 142 24.10 3.13 23.85
C ARG A 142 24.47 3.66 25.23
N LEU A 143 25.66 4.25 25.37
CA LEU A 143 26.09 4.85 26.64
C LEU A 143 25.03 5.82 27.21
N ALA A 144 24.39 6.61 26.35
CA ALA A 144 23.32 7.52 26.75
C ALA A 144 22.04 6.82 27.23
N THR A 145 21.56 5.79 26.50
CA THR A 145 20.32 5.08 26.87
C THR A 145 20.54 4.22 28.11
N LEU A 146 21.69 3.55 28.23
CA LEU A 146 22.10 2.86 29.45
C LEU A 146 22.20 3.82 30.63
N GLY A 147 22.85 4.97 30.44
CA GLY A 147 22.98 6.01 31.47
C GLY A 147 21.62 6.53 31.96
N SER A 148 20.69 6.81 31.04
CA SER A 148 19.31 7.19 31.39
C SER A 148 18.60 6.11 32.22
N TYR A 149 18.79 4.83 31.86
CA TYR A 149 18.20 3.70 32.56
C TYR A 149 18.77 3.52 33.98
N LEU A 150 20.10 3.60 34.12
CA LEU A 150 20.79 3.50 35.41
C LEU A 150 20.41 4.64 36.35
N LEU A 151 20.22 5.85 35.80
CA LEU A 151 19.78 7.04 36.54
C LEU A 151 18.27 7.07 36.80
N GLY A 152 17.48 6.13 36.27
CA GLY A 152 16.03 6.10 36.42
C GLY A 152 15.31 7.26 35.73
N ARG A 153 15.92 7.85 34.69
CA ARG A 153 15.40 9.01 33.94
C ARG A 153 14.59 8.60 32.68
N GLY A 154 14.37 7.31 32.45
CA GLY A 154 13.55 6.76 31.37
C GLY A 154 12.13 6.38 31.81
N ARG A 155 11.31 5.85 30.87
CA ARG A 155 10.02 5.20 31.18
C ARG A 155 10.20 4.20 32.34
N PRO A 156 9.21 4.02 33.24
CA PRO A 156 9.35 3.14 34.39
C PRO A 156 9.86 1.79 33.92
N ALA A 157 11.09 1.51 34.33
CA ALA A 157 11.88 0.41 33.84
C ALA A 157 11.21 -0.91 34.25
N ARG A 158 10.55 -1.60 33.31
CA ARG A 158 10.16 -3.01 33.52
C ARG A 158 11.36 -3.93 33.69
N ILE A 159 12.57 -3.45 33.38
CA ILE A 159 13.84 -4.17 33.46
C ILE A 159 14.63 -3.66 34.67
N GLY A 160 15.26 -4.56 35.44
CA GLY A 160 16.16 -4.16 36.52
C GLY A 160 17.45 -3.53 35.99
N ARG A 161 18.02 -2.55 36.71
CA ARG A 161 19.30 -1.88 36.36
C ARG A 161 20.45 -2.87 36.11
N LEU A 162 20.49 -3.97 36.87
CA LEU A 162 21.47 -5.05 36.71
C LEU A 162 21.30 -5.79 35.39
N GLN A 163 20.05 -6.03 34.95
CA GLN A 163 19.79 -6.70 33.68
C GLN A 163 20.15 -5.79 32.51
N ALA A 164 19.83 -4.49 32.57
CA ALA A 164 20.27 -3.52 31.56
C ALA A 164 21.80 -3.50 31.38
N LEU A 165 22.55 -3.50 32.50
CA LEU A 165 24.02 -3.56 32.44
C LEU A 165 24.52 -4.89 31.87
N ARG A 166 23.91 -6.02 32.25
CA ARG A 166 24.26 -7.35 31.71
C ARG A 166 24.02 -7.44 30.21
N GLU A 167 22.87 -6.97 29.73
CA GLU A 167 22.53 -6.98 28.30
C GLU A 167 23.51 -6.10 27.51
N TYR A 168 23.84 -4.89 28.01
CA TYR A 168 24.83 -4.02 27.37
C TYR A 168 26.22 -4.66 27.31
N LEU A 169 26.74 -5.19 28.43
CA LEU A 169 28.06 -5.82 28.47
C LEU A 169 28.12 -7.12 27.67
N GLY A 170 27.00 -7.85 27.59
CA GLY A 170 26.86 -9.09 26.83
C GLY A 170 26.59 -8.90 25.34
N GLY A 171 26.38 -7.67 24.87
CA GLY A 171 26.06 -7.38 23.47
C GLY A 171 24.66 -7.84 23.02
N THR A 172 23.76 -8.13 23.98
CA THR A 172 22.37 -8.45 23.70
C THR A 172 21.65 -7.19 23.25
N GLU A 173 20.93 -7.27 22.11
CA GLU A 173 20.17 -6.13 21.57
C GLU A 173 18.67 -6.44 21.63
N PRO A 174 17.96 -5.99 22.67
CA PRO A 174 16.51 -6.14 22.84
C PRO A 174 15.65 -5.77 21.63
N TRP A 175 16.07 -4.79 20.84
CA TRP A 175 15.31 -4.32 19.68
C TRP A 175 15.66 -5.08 18.39
N TRP A 176 16.59 -6.05 18.45
CA TRP A 176 16.94 -6.94 17.34
C TRP A 176 15.98 -8.14 17.29
N ARG A 177 14.71 -7.88 16.93
CA ARG A 177 13.61 -8.86 16.97
C ARG A 177 13.27 -9.47 15.60
N PHE A 178 14.26 -9.56 14.70
CA PHE A 178 14.05 -10.10 13.35
C PHE A 178 13.53 -11.55 13.37
N ASP A 179 14.12 -12.39 14.23
CA ASP A 179 13.76 -13.80 14.32
C ASP A 179 12.33 -13.95 14.86
N ASP A 180 11.94 -13.16 15.86
CA ASP A 180 10.59 -13.23 16.43
C ASP A 180 9.49 -12.87 15.41
N ILE A 181 9.75 -11.87 14.57
CA ILE A 181 8.84 -11.48 13.49
C ILE A 181 8.76 -12.61 12.47
N ARG A 182 9.90 -13.15 12.04
CA ARG A 182 9.95 -14.21 11.04
C ARG A 182 9.30 -15.50 11.52
N GLU A 183 9.51 -15.87 12.79
CA GLU A 183 8.85 -17.04 13.40
C GLU A 183 7.33 -16.85 13.42
N LEU A 184 6.84 -15.67 13.85
CA LEU A 184 5.43 -15.32 13.82
C LEU A 184 4.84 -15.39 12.40
N GLU A 185 5.54 -14.84 11.41
CA GLU A 185 5.08 -14.80 10.02
C GLU A 185 5.07 -16.19 9.38
N GLN A 186 6.08 -17.02 9.69
CA GLN A 186 6.12 -18.41 9.27
C GLN A 186 5.00 -19.26 9.90
N GLU A 187 4.69 -19.03 11.18
CA GLU A 187 3.53 -19.65 11.86
C GLU A 187 2.21 -19.32 11.13
N LEU A 188 2.09 -18.08 10.64
CA LEU A 188 0.90 -17.58 9.96
C LEU A 188 0.93 -17.81 8.43
N GLY A 189 2.05 -18.30 7.90
CA GLY A 189 2.20 -18.73 6.51
C GLY A 189 2.39 -17.61 5.49
N PHE A 190 2.99 -16.48 5.85
CA PHE A 190 3.29 -15.39 4.90
C PHE A 190 4.67 -14.77 5.13
N ASP A 191 5.09 -13.90 4.22
CA ASP A 191 6.33 -13.11 4.31
C ASP A 191 6.04 -11.62 4.14
N SER A 192 6.78 -10.79 4.88
CA SER A 192 6.71 -9.32 4.81
C SER A 192 7.78 -8.67 3.95
N THR A 193 7.59 -7.37 3.68
CA THR A 193 8.58 -6.50 3.03
C THR A 193 9.42 -5.76 4.05
N TRP A 194 10.75 -5.78 3.90
CA TRP A 194 11.68 -5.10 4.81
C TRP A 194 12.31 -3.87 4.16
N PHE A 195 12.16 -2.70 4.76
CA PHE A 195 12.75 -1.45 4.26
C PHE A 195 14.04 -1.12 5.02
N VAL A 196 15.14 -0.93 4.28
CA VAL A 196 16.48 -0.66 4.84
C VAL A 196 17.06 0.64 4.26
N ILE A 197 17.61 1.51 5.11
CA ILE A 197 18.44 2.62 4.63
C ILE A 197 19.83 2.04 4.28
N PRO A 198 20.26 2.07 3.00
CA PRO A 198 21.53 1.45 2.61
C PRO A 198 22.74 2.13 3.26
N ARG A 199 22.69 3.46 3.42
CA ARG A 199 23.76 4.28 3.96
C ARG A 199 23.19 5.53 4.62
N GLN A 200 23.76 5.92 5.77
CA GLN A 200 23.39 7.17 6.44
C GLN A 200 23.89 8.37 5.62
N ARG A 201 22.99 9.21 5.14
CA ARG A 201 23.30 10.42 4.35
C ARG A 201 22.76 11.70 4.99
N HIS A 202 21.88 11.56 5.97
CA HIS A 202 21.30 12.63 6.73
C HIS A 202 21.34 12.33 8.24
N ARG A 203 21.37 13.38 9.06
CA ARG A 203 21.40 13.24 10.54
C ARG A 203 20.17 12.57 11.14
N PHE A 204 19.06 12.57 10.39
CA PHE A 204 17.79 11.96 10.80
C PHE A 204 17.65 10.51 10.33
N ASP A 205 18.54 10.02 9.47
CA ASP A 205 18.50 8.63 9.03
C ASP A 205 18.84 7.67 10.18
N THR A 206 18.34 6.43 10.06
CA THR A 206 18.59 5.36 11.02
C THR A 206 20.08 5.01 11.19
N PRO A 207 20.49 4.59 12.40
CA PRO A 207 21.81 4.00 12.63
C PRO A 207 21.99 2.60 12.01
N PHE A 208 20.92 1.91 11.60
CA PHE A 208 21.02 0.63 10.92
C PHE A 208 21.30 0.87 9.43
N THR A 209 22.46 0.43 8.96
CA THR A 209 22.87 0.65 7.56
C THR A 209 23.76 -0.47 7.05
N LEU A 210 23.79 -0.68 5.73
CA LEU A 210 24.63 -1.70 5.10
C LEU A 210 26.13 -1.41 5.20
N GLN A 211 26.54 -0.26 5.74
CA GLN A 211 27.94 0.03 6.04
C GLN A 211 28.46 -0.81 7.22
N HIS A 212 27.57 -1.28 8.09
CA HIS A 212 27.92 -2.15 9.20
C HIS A 212 27.81 -3.62 8.80
N ARG A 213 28.87 -4.40 9.08
CA ARG A 213 28.92 -5.83 8.71
C ARG A 213 27.75 -6.64 9.28
N ARG A 214 27.38 -6.43 10.54
CA ARG A 214 26.27 -7.15 11.20
C ARG A 214 24.93 -6.86 10.52
N ASP A 215 24.68 -5.60 10.19
CA ASP A 215 23.44 -5.15 9.55
C ASP A 215 23.35 -5.73 8.13
N ARG A 216 24.45 -5.69 7.37
CA ARG A 216 24.54 -6.33 6.06
C ARG A 216 24.26 -7.83 6.13
N GLN A 217 24.89 -8.55 7.07
CA GLN A 217 24.65 -9.98 7.25
C GLN A 217 23.18 -10.29 7.56
N GLN A 218 22.50 -9.44 8.34
CA GLN A 218 21.07 -9.59 8.60
C GLN A 218 20.24 -9.42 7.33
N VAL A 219 20.51 -8.38 6.54
CA VAL A 219 19.79 -8.14 5.29
C VAL A 219 20.05 -9.23 4.26
N ASP A 220 21.29 -9.71 4.16
CA ASP A 220 21.66 -10.84 3.30
C ASP A 220 20.91 -12.11 3.72
N ALA A 221 20.69 -12.32 5.04
CA ALA A 221 19.89 -13.45 5.54
C ALA A 221 18.39 -13.33 5.21
N LEU A 222 17.83 -12.11 5.24
CA LEU A 222 16.45 -11.86 4.79
C LEU A 222 16.30 -12.22 3.30
N ARG A 223 17.22 -11.74 2.45
CA ARG A 223 17.25 -12.03 1.01
C ARG A 223 17.44 -13.52 0.72
N ALA A 224 18.38 -14.18 1.41
CA ALA A 224 18.65 -15.61 1.23
C ALA A 224 17.44 -16.48 1.60
N ALA A 225 16.55 -15.98 2.45
CA ALA A 225 15.28 -16.61 2.78
C ALA A 225 14.14 -16.31 1.78
N GLY A 226 14.41 -15.54 0.72
CA GLY A 226 13.41 -15.17 -0.28
C GLY A 226 12.49 -14.00 0.12
N GLN A 227 12.75 -13.33 1.25
CA GLN A 227 11.94 -12.20 1.69
C GLN A 227 12.25 -10.94 0.88
N GLU A 228 11.22 -10.10 0.68
CA GLU A 228 11.39 -8.86 -0.05
C GLU A 228 12.17 -7.83 0.77
N VAL A 229 13.18 -7.20 0.15
CA VAL A 229 13.92 -6.10 0.75
C VAL A 229 13.83 -4.87 -0.16
N GLY A 230 13.16 -3.83 0.34
CA GLY A 230 12.99 -2.52 -0.30
C GLY A 230 13.98 -1.46 0.23
N VAL A 231 14.02 -0.31 -0.44
CA VAL A 231 14.80 0.84 0.03
C VAL A 231 13.98 1.63 1.04
N HIS A 232 14.52 1.82 2.24
CA HIS A 232 14.05 2.90 3.09
C HIS A 232 14.75 4.18 2.62
N GLY A 233 14.01 5.07 1.94
CA GLY A 233 14.57 6.25 1.30
C GLY A 233 15.19 7.18 2.34
N SER A 234 16.44 7.61 2.12
CA SER A 234 17.10 8.52 3.06
C SER A 234 16.45 9.91 3.03
N CYS A 235 16.53 10.63 4.14
CA CYS A 235 16.03 12.01 4.19
C CYS A 235 16.72 12.94 3.18
N ALA A 236 17.92 12.58 2.70
CA ALA A 236 18.67 13.32 1.70
C ALA A 236 18.26 12.97 0.25
N GLY A 237 17.74 11.76 0.02
CA GLY A 237 17.35 11.22 -1.29
C GLY A 237 15.96 11.61 -1.77
N LEU A 238 15.16 12.24 -0.90
CA LEU A 238 13.72 12.40 -1.06
C LEU A 238 13.26 12.89 -2.44
N GLU A 239 13.92 13.93 -2.97
CA GLU A 239 13.56 14.62 -4.21
C GLU A 239 14.73 14.62 -5.20
N ARG A 240 15.66 13.65 -5.06
CA ARG A 240 16.92 13.60 -5.81
C ARG A 240 17.06 12.30 -6.56
N THR A 241 16.68 12.31 -7.84
CA THR A 241 16.71 11.14 -8.72
C THR A 241 18.04 10.40 -8.68
N GLU A 242 19.19 11.09 -8.78
CA GLU A 242 20.49 10.40 -8.82
C GLU A 242 20.81 9.70 -7.50
N LEU A 243 20.39 10.29 -6.38
CA LEU A 243 20.62 9.73 -5.06
C LEU A 243 19.68 8.55 -4.80
N ALA A 244 18.40 8.70 -5.15
CA ALA A 244 17.40 7.64 -5.09
C ALA A 244 17.82 6.43 -5.96
N ALA A 245 18.39 6.67 -7.15
CA ALA A 245 18.93 5.63 -8.03
C ALA A 245 20.17 4.95 -7.42
N THR A 246 21.06 5.73 -6.78
CA THR A 246 22.22 5.19 -6.06
C THR A 246 21.79 4.28 -4.91
N GLU A 247 20.80 4.71 -4.11
CA GLU A 247 20.25 3.93 -3.00
C GLU A 247 19.62 2.63 -3.47
N ARG A 248 18.87 2.70 -4.57
CA ARG A 248 18.31 1.53 -5.24
C ARG A 248 19.39 0.55 -5.70
N GLN A 249 20.48 1.04 -6.28
CA GLN A 249 21.61 0.20 -6.71
C GLN A 249 22.34 -0.45 -5.52
N GLU A 250 22.54 0.28 -4.43
CA GLU A 250 23.11 -0.28 -3.18
C GLU A 250 22.23 -1.38 -2.57
N MET A 251 20.94 -1.39 -2.92
CA MET A 251 19.94 -2.38 -2.51
C MET A 251 19.61 -3.40 -3.62
N GLU A 252 20.58 -3.75 -4.46
CA GLU A 252 20.44 -4.78 -5.51
C GLU A 252 19.27 -4.53 -6.47
N SER A 253 19.03 -3.25 -6.79
CA SER A 253 17.95 -2.82 -7.68
C SER A 253 16.54 -3.15 -7.16
N ALA A 254 16.36 -3.02 -5.84
CA ALA A 254 15.08 -3.13 -5.15
C ALA A 254 13.92 -2.47 -5.90
N MET A 255 12.75 -3.14 -5.87
CA MET A 255 11.55 -2.68 -6.57
C MET A 255 10.85 -1.55 -5.83
N GLY A 256 10.79 -1.64 -4.50
CA GLY A 256 10.02 -0.74 -3.66
C GLY A 256 10.83 0.28 -2.90
N VAL A 257 10.18 1.41 -2.59
CA VAL A 257 10.70 2.41 -1.66
C VAL A 257 9.66 2.78 -0.60
N ARG A 258 10.13 3.09 0.60
CA ARG A 258 9.37 3.82 1.63
C ARG A 258 10.25 4.93 2.19
N GLN A 259 9.77 6.16 2.16
CA GLN A 259 10.53 7.32 2.65
C GLN A 259 10.59 7.34 4.17
N HIS A 260 11.77 7.60 4.71
CA HIS A 260 11.96 7.72 6.15
C HIS A 260 11.02 8.78 6.75
N TRP A 261 10.35 8.41 7.84
CA TRP A 261 9.30 9.20 8.52
C TRP A 261 8.03 9.46 7.70
N LEU A 262 7.80 8.69 6.63
CA LEU A 262 6.75 8.95 5.63
C LEU A 262 6.83 10.38 5.07
N ARG A 263 8.04 10.95 5.07
CA ARG A 263 8.31 12.32 4.67
C ARG A 263 8.52 12.35 3.18
N PHE A 264 7.51 12.78 2.43
CA PHE A 264 7.63 13.00 1.00
C PHE A 264 6.66 14.05 0.48
N THR A 265 7.00 14.57 -0.70
CA THR A 265 6.26 15.58 -1.45
C THR A 265 5.76 14.95 -2.75
N VAL A 266 4.46 14.94 -2.97
CA VAL A 266 3.85 14.28 -4.14
C VAL A 266 4.31 14.87 -5.47
N GLY A 267 4.61 16.18 -5.49
CA GLY A 267 5.05 16.91 -6.68
C GLY A 267 6.46 16.52 -7.16
N ASP A 268 7.38 16.25 -6.24
CA ASP A 268 8.80 16.09 -6.56
C ASP A 268 9.32 14.68 -6.27
N SER A 269 8.86 14.07 -5.17
CA SER A 269 9.36 12.77 -4.72
C SER A 269 8.93 11.63 -5.66
N TRP A 270 7.65 11.58 -6.05
CA TRP A 270 7.17 10.52 -6.94
C TRP A 270 7.84 10.54 -8.32
N PRO A 271 7.96 11.66 -9.04
CA PRO A 271 8.73 11.72 -10.29
C PRO A 271 10.19 11.32 -10.10
N ALA A 272 10.85 11.76 -9.01
CA ALA A 272 12.24 11.41 -8.74
C ALA A 272 12.43 9.90 -8.50
N GLN A 273 11.52 9.28 -7.74
CA GLN A 273 11.53 7.84 -7.48
C GLN A 273 11.23 7.03 -8.76
N ALA A 274 10.24 7.43 -9.54
CA ALA A 274 9.92 6.78 -10.81
C ALA A 274 11.11 6.87 -11.78
N ALA A 275 11.76 8.03 -11.89
CA ALA A 275 12.95 8.22 -12.71
C ALA A 275 14.17 7.43 -12.20
N ALA A 276 14.26 7.16 -10.89
CA ALA A 276 15.25 6.26 -10.31
C ALA A 276 14.99 4.76 -10.59
N GLY A 277 13.81 4.44 -11.14
CA GLY A 277 13.41 3.09 -11.53
C GLY A 277 12.76 2.27 -10.42
N TYR A 278 12.22 2.91 -9.38
CA TYR A 278 11.33 2.21 -8.44
C TYR A 278 10.03 1.81 -9.14
N CYS A 279 9.55 0.62 -8.83
CA CYS A 279 8.27 0.11 -9.34
C CYS A 279 7.10 0.57 -8.46
N TYR A 280 7.33 0.77 -7.17
CA TYR A 280 6.31 1.28 -6.25
C TYR A 280 6.88 2.08 -5.07
N ASP A 281 6.06 2.98 -4.52
CA ASP A 281 6.24 3.65 -3.24
C ASP A 281 5.16 3.16 -2.25
N SER A 282 5.50 3.08 -0.97
CA SER A 282 4.55 2.75 0.11
C SER A 282 4.69 3.72 1.29
N SER A 283 4.88 5.00 0.96
CA SER A 283 5.06 6.10 1.92
C SER A 283 3.75 6.83 2.20
N LEU A 284 2.74 6.73 1.33
CA LEU A 284 1.48 7.47 1.49
C LEU A 284 0.64 6.87 2.64
N GLY A 285 0.92 7.34 3.85
CA GLY A 285 0.17 7.09 5.06
C GLY A 285 0.10 8.32 5.96
N PHE A 286 -0.49 8.15 7.14
CA PHE A 286 -0.50 9.15 8.19
C PHE A 286 0.60 8.85 9.21
N THR A 287 1.36 9.88 9.60
CA THR A 287 2.40 9.77 10.63
C THR A 287 1.84 9.69 12.05
N HIS A 288 0.59 10.14 12.21
CA HIS A 288 -0.20 10.09 13.43
C HIS A 288 -1.61 9.65 13.07
N GLY A 289 -2.13 8.64 13.76
CA GLY A 289 -3.38 7.98 13.40
C GLY A 289 -3.24 6.96 12.26
N TRP A 290 -4.35 6.30 11.94
CA TRP A 290 -4.46 5.32 10.88
C TRP A 290 -5.58 5.70 9.92
N GLY A 291 -5.54 5.17 8.69
CA GLY A 291 -6.53 5.42 7.65
C GLY A 291 -5.91 5.52 6.27
N LEU A 292 -6.73 5.87 5.28
CA LEU A 292 -6.39 5.79 3.86
C LEU A 292 -6.21 7.19 3.28
N ARG A 293 -4.98 7.72 3.37
CA ARG A 293 -4.65 9.08 2.94
C ARG A 293 -5.03 9.34 1.47
N GLY A 294 -4.78 8.37 0.59
CA GLY A 294 -5.14 8.40 -0.83
C GLY A 294 -6.64 8.36 -1.15
N GLY A 295 -7.51 8.19 -0.14
CA GLY A 295 -8.97 8.06 -0.34
C GLY A 295 -9.40 6.70 -0.93
N THR A 296 -8.49 5.74 -0.98
CA THR A 296 -8.70 4.37 -1.47
C THR A 296 -7.83 3.39 -0.69
N ALA A 297 -8.31 2.17 -0.51
CA ALA A 297 -7.54 1.05 0.03
C ALA A 297 -6.78 0.26 -1.05
N PHE A 298 -6.89 0.64 -2.33
CA PHE A 298 -6.29 -0.11 -3.43
C PHE A 298 -5.02 0.55 -3.95
N PRO A 299 -4.04 -0.22 -4.46
CA PRO A 299 -2.90 0.37 -5.14
C PRO A 299 -3.33 1.21 -6.32
N PHE A 300 -2.58 2.25 -6.65
CA PHE A 300 -2.86 3.12 -7.80
C PHE A 300 -1.58 3.61 -8.45
N ALA A 301 -1.64 4.12 -9.67
CA ALA A 301 -0.47 4.70 -10.31
C ALA A 301 -0.17 6.08 -9.69
N ALA A 302 1.07 6.31 -9.26
CA ALA A 302 1.52 7.61 -8.81
C ALA A 302 1.37 8.66 -9.93
N TRP A 303 1.32 9.93 -9.57
CA TRP A 303 1.03 11.01 -10.53
C TRP A 303 2.22 11.97 -10.69
N ASP A 304 2.48 12.39 -11.92
CA ASP A 304 3.43 13.45 -12.21
C ASP A 304 2.70 14.75 -12.55
N HIS A 305 2.79 15.72 -11.64
CA HIS A 305 2.18 17.04 -11.82
C HIS A 305 2.84 17.89 -12.90
N THR A 306 4.11 17.60 -13.24
CA THR A 306 4.86 18.33 -14.27
C THR A 306 4.38 17.93 -15.66
N THR A 307 4.24 16.62 -15.90
CA THR A 307 3.76 16.12 -17.19
C THR A 307 2.23 16.01 -17.27
N GLY A 308 1.56 15.99 -16.12
CA GLY A 308 0.10 15.83 -16.04
C GLY A 308 -0.36 14.43 -16.41
N ASN A 309 0.45 13.41 -16.14
CA ASN A 309 0.17 12.01 -16.48
C ASN A 309 0.47 11.06 -15.30
N PRO A 310 -0.14 9.87 -15.27
CA PRO A 310 0.27 8.81 -14.36
C PRO A 310 1.70 8.33 -14.66
N LEU A 311 2.45 8.02 -13.62
CA LEU A 311 3.77 7.40 -13.69
C LEU A 311 3.64 5.89 -13.89
N GLU A 312 4.69 5.26 -14.44
CA GLU A 312 4.84 3.80 -14.42
C GLU A 312 5.40 3.31 -13.07
N MET A 313 4.87 3.88 -11.99
CA MET A 313 5.20 3.56 -10.60
C MET A 313 3.90 3.52 -9.81
N GLY A 314 3.75 2.51 -8.94
CA GLY A 314 2.59 2.39 -8.06
C GLY A 314 2.77 3.13 -6.75
N GLU A 315 1.66 3.55 -6.15
CA GLU A 315 1.55 3.85 -4.73
C GLU A 315 0.76 2.71 -4.07
N LEU A 316 1.28 2.17 -2.97
CA LEU A 316 0.61 1.18 -2.12
C LEU A 316 0.27 1.86 -0.78
N PRO A 317 -0.97 2.36 -0.61
CA PRO A 317 -1.36 3.16 0.55
C PRO A 317 -1.08 2.43 1.85
N LEU A 318 -0.44 3.11 2.80
CA LEU A 318 -0.20 2.57 4.14
C LEU A 318 -1.47 2.74 4.98
N THR A 319 -1.98 1.65 5.56
CA THR A 319 -3.23 1.69 6.35
C THR A 319 -2.98 2.09 7.80
N VAL A 320 -1.99 1.46 8.45
CA VAL A 320 -1.67 1.66 9.86
C VAL A 320 -0.20 1.35 10.16
N MET A 321 0.35 2.06 11.14
CA MET A 321 1.72 1.89 11.63
C MET A 321 1.74 1.57 13.13
N ASP A 322 2.78 0.84 13.58
CA ASP A 322 3.12 0.61 14.99
C ASP A 322 3.43 1.91 15.73
N ARG A 323 2.36 2.51 16.21
CA ARG A 323 2.26 3.65 17.13
C ARG A 323 0.80 3.84 17.52
N GLU A 324 -0.09 3.36 16.67
CA GLU A 324 -1.52 3.48 16.79
C GLU A 324 -2.16 2.26 17.44
N GLY A 325 -3.18 2.52 18.26
CA GLY A 325 -4.19 1.54 18.64
C GLY A 325 -3.73 0.29 19.39
N ALA A 326 -2.50 0.20 19.92
CA ALA A 326 -2.01 -0.99 20.65
C ALA A 326 -2.93 -1.43 21.81
N ASN A 327 -3.69 -0.50 22.40
CA ASN A 327 -4.66 -0.77 23.46
C ASN A 327 -6.12 -0.79 22.98
N ASP A 328 -6.40 -0.63 21.68
CA ASP A 328 -7.74 -0.68 21.12
C ASP A 328 -8.05 -2.11 20.66
N PRO A 329 -8.84 -2.89 21.43
CA PRO A 329 -9.15 -4.26 21.06
C PRO A 329 -9.98 -4.37 19.77
N GLN A 330 -10.62 -3.29 19.32
CA GLN A 330 -11.44 -3.27 18.11
C GLN A 330 -10.67 -2.82 16.87
N LEU A 331 -9.37 -2.49 17.00
CA LEU A 331 -8.57 -2.01 15.87
C LEU A 331 -8.60 -2.99 14.67
N PRO A 332 -8.45 -4.32 14.83
CA PRO A 332 -8.50 -5.23 13.69
C PRO A 332 -9.82 -5.12 12.89
N GLN A 333 -10.96 -5.09 13.58
CA GLN A 333 -12.27 -4.99 12.93
C GLN A 333 -12.44 -3.64 12.23
N LYS A 334 -12.04 -2.54 12.87
CA LYS A 334 -12.11 -1.19 12.25
C LYS A 334 -11.25 -1.11 11.00
N LEU A 335 -10.05 -1.69 11.01
CA LEU A 335 -9.17 -1.74 9.85
C LEU A 335 -9.81 -2.53 8.70
N LEU A 336 -10.36 -3.71 8.99
CA LEU A 336 -11.04 -4.54 7.99
C LEU A 336 -12.30 -3.87 7.43
N GLU A 337 -13.08 -3.18 8.26
CA GLU A 337 -14.26 -2.42 7.82
C GLU A 337 -13.87 -1.25 6.91
N THR A 338 -12.81 -0.51 7.25
CA THR A 338 -12.31 0.61 6.45
C THR A 338 -11.67 0.15 5.13
N VAL A 339 -10.88 -0.93 5.16
CA VAL A 339 -10.23 -1.50 3.95
C VAL A 339 -11.25 -2.19 3.05
N GLY A 340 -12.25 -2.87 3.64
CA GLY A 340 -13.22 -3.67 2.91
C GLY A 340 -12.52 -4.73 2.06
N GLY A 341 -12.71 -4.65 0.74
CA GLY A 341 -12.05 -5.56 -0.23
C GLY A 341 -10.70 -5.07 -0.75
N GLY A 342 -10.11 -4.05 -0.14
CA GLY A 342 -8.85 -3.43 -0.54
C GLY A 342 -7.59 -4.16 -0.09
N HIS A 343 -6.50 -3.42 -0.04
CA HIS A 343 -5.20 -3.86 0.46
C HIS A 343 -4.98 -3.33 1.88
N LEU A 344 -4.89 -4.24 2.85
CA LEU A 344 -4.51 -3.94 4.22
C LEU A 344 -2.98 -3.94 4.33
N ASN A 345 -2.38 -2.75 4.31
CA ASN A 345 -0.94 -2.55 4.34
C ASN A 345 -0.49 -2.08 5.73
N LEU A 346 0.32 -2.89 6.40
CA LEU A 346 0.75 -2.70 7.78
C LEU A 346 2.23 -2.32 7.82
N LEU A 347 2.59 -1.33 8.65
CA LEU A 347 3.97 -0.99 8.98
C LEU A 347 4.25 -1.24 10.46
N TRP A 348 5.08 -2.22 10.78
CA TRP A 348 5.58 -2.44 12.14
C TRP A 348 7.10 -2.35 12.19
N HIS A 349 7.66 -1.39 12.93
CA HIS A 349 9.10 -1.35 13.15
C HIS A 349 9.56 -2.57 13.97
N VAL A 350 10.77 -3.04 13.68
CA VAL A 350 11.35 -4.23 14.34
C VAL A 350 11.37 -4.11 15.86
N ALA A 351 11.67 -2.91 16.37
CA ALA A 351 11.75 -2.66 17.80
C ALA A 351 10.40 -2.83 18.52
N ALA A 352 9.26 -2.66 17.83
CA ALA A 352 7.93 -2.74 18.43
C ALA A 352 7.55 -4.15 18.93
N PHE A 353 8.31 -5.16 18.54
CA PHE A 353 8.15 -6.54 19.03
C PHE A 353 8.89 -6.80 20.35
N ASP A 354 9.54 -5.79 20.95
CA ASP A 354 10.01 -5.85 22.33
C ASP A 354 8.91 -5.36 23.30
N ASP A 355 8.18 -6.31 23.87
CA ASP A 355 7.07 -6.05 24.81
C ASP A 355 7.47 -5.31 26.10
N ARG A 356 8.76 -5.19 26.38
CA ARG A 356 9.27 -4.48 27.57
C ARG A 356 9.16 -2.98 27.37
N ASP A 357 9.49 -2.49 26.18
CA ASP A 357 9.44 -1.06 25.83
C ASP A 357 8.16 -0.68 25.06
N PHE A 358 7.61 -1.64 24.29
CA PHE A 358 6.44 -1.49 23.42
C PHE A 358 5.37 -2.55 23.71
N PRO A 359 4.82 -2.58 24.94
CA PRO A 359 3.89 -3.64 25.33
C PRO A 359 2.65 -3.71 24.45
N GLY A 360 2.37 -4.89 23.92
CA GLY A 360 1.14 -5.19 23.17
C GLY A 360 1.18 -4.79 21.70
N TYR A 361 2.25 -4.14 21.22
CA TYR A 361 2.37 -3.79 19.80
C TYR A 361 2.59 -5.03 18.93
N GLY A 362 3.46 -5.96 19.35
CA GLY A 362 3.65 -7.24 18.65
C GLY A 362 2.38 -8.12 18.68
N GLU A 363 1.68 -8.16 19.81
CA GLU A 363 0.39 -8.85 19.92
C GLU A 363 -0.68 -8.21 19.02
N MET A 364 -0.72 -6.88 18.93
CA MET A 364 -1.64 -6.21 18.01
C MET A 364 -1.36 -6.59 16.54
N TYR A 365 -0.08 -6.67 16.14
CA TYR A 365 0.28 -7.15 14.81
C TYR A 365 -0.29 -8.55 14.53
N ARG A 366 -0.05 -9.51 15.43
CA ARG A 366 -0.62 -10.87 15.35
C ARG A 366 -2.14 -10.83 15.19
N ARG A 367 -2.85 -10.09 16.04
CA ARG A 367 -4.32 -10.00 16.01
C ARG A 367 -4.87 -9.40 14.72
N VAL A 368 -4.18 -8.43 14.13
CA VAL A 368 -4.59 -7.84 12.84
C VAL A 368 -4.41 -8.85 11.71
N ILE A 369 -3.28 -9.58 11.69
CA ILE A 369 -3.02 -10.63 10.70
C ILE A 369 -4.03 -11.78 10.83
N GLU A 370 -4.27 -12.28 12.03
CA GLU A 370 -5.25 -13.36 12.28
C GLU A 370 -6.66 -12.93 11.84
N ALA A 371 -7.07 -11.69 12.14
CA ALA A 371 -8.35 -11.16 11.67
C ALA A 371 -8.43 -11.06 10.13
N ALA A 372 -7.32 -10.69 9.47
CA ALA A 372 -7.26 -10.68 8.00
C ALA A 372 -7.33 -12.10 7.42
N GLN A 373 -6.71 -13.09 8.06
CA GLN A 373 -6.77 -14.49 7.67
C GLN A 373 -8.20 -15.03 7.78
N ASP A 374 -8.88 -14.76 8.89
CA ASP A 374 -10.29 -15.12 9.11
C ASP A 374 -11.22 -14.44 8.08
N ALA A 375 -10.86 -13.23 7.63
CA ALA A 375 -11.57 -12.51 6.58
C ALA A 375 -11.25 -13.02 5.15
N GLY A 376 -10.37 -14.01 4.99
CA GLY A 376 -10.03 -14.59 3.68
C GLY A 376 -9.05 -13.73 2.88
N ALA A 377 -8.06 -13.12 3.55
CA ALA A 377 -7.02 -12.34 2.91
C ALA A 377 -6.06 -13.19 2.06
N TRP A 378 -5.64 -12.64 0.93
CA TRP A 378 -4.42 -13.05 0.25
C TRP A 378 -3.23 -12.32 0.85
N PHE A 379 -2.32 -13.06 1.49
CA PHE A 379 -1.09 -12.50 2.04
C PHE A 379 0.02 -12.50 1.00
N ALA A 380 0.67 -11.35 0.84
CA ALA A 380 1.78 -11.21 -0.08
C ALA A 380 2.70 -10.02 0.29
N PRO A 381 4.00 -10.09 -0.02
CA PRO A 381 4.87 -8.92 -0.01
C PRO A 381 4.39 -7.82 -0.97
N LEU A 382 4.77 -6.57 -0.69
CA LEU A 382 4.33 -5.39 -1.43
C LEU A 382 4.63 -5.47 -2.94
N ALA A 383 5.81 -5.97 -3.35
CA ALA A 383 6.09 -6.17 -4.78
C ALA A 383 5.08 -7.10 -5.46
N GLN A 384 4.69 -8.19 -4.81
CA GLN A 384 3.73 -9.14 -5.39
C GLN A 384 2.34 -8.53 -5.51
N VAL A 385 1.90 -7.74 -4.51
CA VAL A 385 0.63 -7.00 -4.57
C VAL A 385 0.65 -6.02 -5.74
N TRP A 386 1.73 -5.25 -5.92
CA TRP A 386 1.86 -4.32 -7.03
C TRP A 386 1.88 -5.03 -8.39
N GLU A 387 2.69 -6.08 -8.54
CA GLU A 387 2.78 -6.84 -9.78
C GLU A 387 1.43 -7.43 -10.17
N TRP A 388 0.73 -8.05 -9.22
CA TRP A 388 -0.61 -8.58 -9.44
C TRP A 388 -1.54 -7.46 -9.90
N TRP A 389 -1.62 -6.36 -9.16
CA TRP A 389 -2.53 -5.26 -9.46
C TRP A 389 -2.30 -4.68 -10.86
N ARG A 390 -1.02 -4.40 -11.19
CA ARG A 390 -0.61 -3.87 -12.50
C ARG A 390 -0.93 -4.84 -13.64
N ARG A 391 -0.61 -6.13 -13.49
CA ARG A 391 -0.85 -7.15 -14.52
C ARG A 391 -2.34 -7.41 -14.70
N ARG A 392 -3.10 -7.49 -13.61
CA ARG A 392 -4.56 -7.65 -13.63
C ARG A 392 -5.24 -6.53 -14.40
N ALA A 393 -4.81 -5.28 -14.20
CA ALA A 393 -5.36 -4.13 -14.91
C ALA A 393 -5.14 -4.17 -16.44
N ARG A 394 -4.22 -5.01 -16.93
CA ARG A 394 -3.93 -5.23 -18.36
C ARG A 394 -4.72 -6.39 -18.96
N ILE A 395 -5.57 -7.07 -18.18
CA ILE A 395 -6.47 -8.10 -18.73
C ILE A 395 -7.57 -7.41 -19.53
N GLU A 396 -7.74 -7.82 -20.78
CA GLU A 396 -8.82 -7.36 -21.65
C GLU A 396 -9.86 -8.47 -21.80
N LEU A 397 -11.13 -8.10 -21.69
CA LEU A 397 -12.26 -8.98 -21.90
C LEU A 397 -13.07 -8.49 -23.11
N GLU A 398 -13.21 -9.34 -24.11
CA GLU A 398 -13.93 -9.05 -25.36
C GLU A 398 -15.13 -10.01 -25.48
N PRO A 399 -16.36 -9.53 -25.31
CA PRO A 399 -17.54 -10.37 -25.42
C PRO A 399 -17.93 -10.66 -26.86
N SER A 400 -18.51 -11.83 -27.06
CA SER A 400 -19.05 -12.31 -28.33
C SER A 400 -20.42 -12.97 -28.11
N LYS A 401 -21.10 -13.34 -29.20
CA LYS A 401 -22.41 -14.01 -29.11
C LYS A 401 -22.35 -15.36 -28.38
N THR A 402 -21.22 -16.05 -28.47
CA THR A 402 -21.06 -17.42 -27.94
C THR A 402 -20.32 -17.46 -26.61
N GLY A 403 -19.61 -16.39 -26.25
CA GLY A 403 -18.80 -16.38 -25.05
C GLY A 403 -17.98 -15.12 -24.85
N LEU A 404 -16.87 -15.25 -24.15
CA LEU A 404 -15.95 -14.17 -23.79
C LEU A 404 -14.52 -14.56 -24.15
N THR A 405 -13.83 -13.70 -24.90
CA THR A 405 -12.39 -13.82 -25.09
C THR A 405 -11.68 -13.04 -23.98
N LEU A 406 -10.75 -13.68 -23.29
CA LEU A 406 -9.82 -13.05 -22.35
C LEU A 406 -8.45 -12.94 -23.01
N ASN A 407 -7.85 -11.75 -23.00
CA ASN A 407 -6.47 -11.51 -23.40
C ASN A 407 -5.65 -11.06 -22.18
N ALA A 408 -4.59 -11.81 -21.86
CA ALA A 408 -3.66 -11.49 -20.78
C ALA A 408 -2.23 -11.36 -21.36
N PRO A 409 -1.67 -10.14 -21.48
CA PRO A 409 -0.34 -9.94 -22.09
C PRO A 409 0.78 -10.53 -21.23
N GLU A 410 0.58 -10.60 -19.92
CA GLU A 410 1.50 -11.17 -18.95
C GLU A 410 0.86 -12.39 -18.27
N ARG A 411 1.70 -13.35 -17.85
CA ARG A 411 1.26 -14.53 -17.13
C ARG A 411 0.70 -14.15 -15.76
N LEU A 412 -0.49 -14.64 -15.44
CA LEU A 412 -1.16 -14.47 -14.14
C LEU A 412 -1.71 -15.81 -13.64
N GLU A 413 -1.57 -16.07 -12.35
CA GLU A 413 -2.09 -17.26 -11.68
C GLU A 413 -3.21 -16.89 -10.71
N GLY A 414 -4.27 -17.70 -10.65
CA GLY A 414 -5.39 -17.45 -9.75
C GLY A 414 -6.34 -16.35 -10.21
N VAL A 415 -6.47 -16.09 -11.51
CA VAL A 415 -7.48 -15.15 -12.02
C VAL A 415 -8.88 -15.72 -11.79
N VAL A 416 -9.77 -14.89 -11.26
CA VAL A 416 -11.17 -15.24 -11.04
C VAL A 416 -12.06 -14.27 -11.80
N LEU A 417 -12.96 -14.82 -12.62
CA LEU A 417 -13.99 -14.09 -13.34
C LEU A 417 -15.34 -14.32 -12.66
N ARG A 418 -16.07 -13.26 -12.32
CA ARG A 418 -17.42 -13.32 -11.74
C ARG A 418 -18.46 -12.91 -12.77
N GLY A 419 -19.38 -13.80 -13.08
CA GLY A 419 -20.37 -13.65 -14.14
C GLY A 419 -20.82 -14.99 -14.73
N PRO A 420 -21.78 -14.99 -15.67
CA PRO A 420 -22.39 -16.20 -16.22
C PRO A 420 -21.49 -16.88 -17.27
N LEU A 421 -20.42 -17.54 -16.81
CA LEU A 421 -19.44 -18.24 -17.63
C LEU A 421 -19.38 -19.72 -17.28
N LYS A 422 -19.11 -20.57 -18.28
CA LYS A 422 -18.72 -21.97 -18.06
C LYS A 422 -17.22 -22.06 -17.74
N PRO A 423 -16.82 -22.98 -16.84
CA PRO A 423 -15.41 -23.22 -16.59
C PRO A 423 -14.72 -23.80 -17.83
N PRO A 424 -13.60 -23.22 -18.30
CA PRO A 424 -12.81 -23.80 -19.37
C PRO A 424 -12.07 -25.04 -18.88
N ARG A 425 -11.38 -25.74 -19.79
CA ARG A 425 -10.55 -26.89 -19.42
C ARG A 425 -9.47 -26.47 -18.41
N GLY A 426 -9.48 -27.09 -17.24
CA GLY A 426 -8.56 -26.78 -16.12
C GLY A 426 -9.03 -25.65 -15.21
N GLY A 427 -10.08 -24.91 -15.58
CA GLY A 427 -10.78 -23.99 -14.67
C GLY A 427 -11.79 -24.72 -13.79
N SER A 428 -12.21 -24.07 -12.71
CA SER A 428 -13.22 -24.58 -11.79
C SER A 428 -14.34 -23.57 -11.58
N ALA A 429 -15.58 -24.04 -11.51
CA ALA A 429 -16.69 -23.19 -11.09
C ALA A 429 -16.52 -22.80 -9.62
N ILE A 430 -16.83 -21.55 -9.29
CA ILE A 430 -16.88 -21.02 -7.93
C ILE A 430 -18.20 -20.28 -7.73
N GLU A 431 -18.49 -19.85 -6.51
CA GLU A 431 -19.69 -19.04 -6.25
C GLU A 431 -19.71 -17.76 -7.10
N GLY A 432 -20.70 -17.66 -7.98
CA GLY A 432 -20.89 -16.51 -8.88
C GLY A 432 -19.85 -16.36 -9.99
N GLY A 433 -19.03 -17.38 -10.30
CA GLY A 433 -17.97 -17.24 -11.30
C GLY A 433 -17.14 -18.48 -11.62
N VAL A 434 -15.98 -18.24 -12.21
CA VAL A 434 -15.01 -19.26 -12.65
C VAL A 434 -13.60 -18.86 -12.21
N ALA A 435 -12.88 -19.79 -11.60
CA ALA A 435 -11.45 -19.68 -11.34
C ALA A 435 -10.63 -20.25 -12.50
N LEU A 436 -9.62 -19.50 -12.92
CA LEU A 436 -8.69 -19.82 -13.98
C LEU A 436 -7.31 -20.11 -13.37
N PRO A 437 -6.73 -21.31 -13.59
CA PRO A 437 -5.50 -21.71 -12.90
C PRO A 437 -4.31 -20.83 -13.31
N VAL A 438 -4.10 -20.64 -14.61
CA VAL A 438 -3.08 -19.76 -15.19
C VAL A 438 -3.65 -19.16 -16.47
N VAL A 439 -3.50 -17.85 -16.66
CA VAL A 439 -3.83 -17.16 -17.91
C VAL A 439 -2.60 -16.49 -18.49
N GLN A 440 -2.35 -16.72 -19.78
CA GLN A 440 -1.35 -16.04 -20.58
C GLN A 440 -1.77 -16.11 -22.04
N GLY A 441 -1.74 -14.97 -22.75
CA GLY A 441 -2.23 -14.85 -24.11
C GLY A 441 -3.75 -14.87 -24.18
N ARG A 442 -4.29 -15.50 -25.23
CA ARG A 442 -5.71 -15.52 -25.54
C ARG A 442 -6.38 -16.78 -24.99
N LEU A 443 -7.51 -16.61 -24.29
CA LEU A 443 -8.35 -17.70 -23.78
C LEU A 443 -9.81 -17.46 -24.18
N GLU A 444 -10.44 -18.47 -24.78
CA GLU A 444 -11.87 -18.43 -25.11
C GLU A 444 -12.69 -19.10 -24.01
N LEU A 445 -13.75 -18.42 -23.58
CA LEU A 445 -14.68 -18.86 -22.53
C LEU A 445 -16.09 -18.86 -23.11
N GLU A 446 -16.96 -19.77 -22.64
CA GLU A 446 -18.35 -19.85 -23.09
C GLU A 446 -19.30 -19.26 -22.05
N TRP A 447 -20.42 -18.68 -22.51
CA TRP A 447 -21.51 -18.30 -21.62
C TRP A 447 -22.15 -19.55 -20.97
N SER A 448 -22.58 -19.41 -19.71
CA SER A 448 -23.27 -20.46 -18.94
C SER A 448 -24.65 -20.78 -19.47
#